data_AF-A0A254SBK9-F1
#
_entry.id   AF-A0A254SBK9-F1
#
_cell.length_a   1.000
_cell.length_b   1.000
_cell.length_c   1.000
_cell.angle_alpha   90.00
_cell.angle_beta   90.00
_cell.angle_gamma   90.00
#
_symmetry.space_group_name_H-M   'P 1'
#
loop_
_entity.id
_entity.type
_entity.pdbx_description
1 polymer ?
#
loop_
_entity_poly.entity_id
_entity_poly.type
_entity_poly.pdbx_seq_one_letter_code
_entity_poly.pdbx_strand_id
1 'polypeptide(L)'
;MTEPENTSDVRLRSRVWSILRALIFVCVIIFIWEDWTTMACSFVGIALIMGWVNLFQLKSQEIEKPYYRLWLNTIDGFLQFIVMASIFARDLIQNENVEKILAVGCAVLLARLIAHTLFSLGVLREGKQLPRKRRWSKLANLSVTITMGVYLLNLENLQQIMMVVSILLIAASTAAYAYWYYRDPAHRKPLSIASQLTMSRIVLTPFFLWVFFYDNDLDYSNNNLVFKILALVMVLGFMLTDFLDGKLARSMGEVSTLGKYLDPFSDKISNMTIFMCFIATGYASVWMVALIYFRESSVETLRTLAASEGLIMPARRSGKWKTALQGIGIVAILLGAIEPVRALIPGFEGIWHQFPIIVMGIITAITLISGIDYFYASKHILKKFV
;
A
#
# COMPACT_ATOMS: atom_id res chain seq x y z
N MET A 1 -26.02 -36.82 20.19
CA MET A 1 -25.61 -36.45 18.82
C MET A 1 -26.51 -35.31 18.39
N THR A 2 -26.04 -34.07 18.55
CA THR A 2 -26.79 -32.86 18.18
C THR A 2 -26.67 -32.64 16.67
N GLU A 3 -27.79 -32.31 16.03
CA GLU A 3 -27.92 -32.05 14.59
C GLU A 3 -26.82 -31.12 14.05
N PRO A 4 -26.35 -31.30 12.80
CA PRO A 4 -25.39 -30.38 12.20
C PRO A 4 -26.07 -29.02 12.00
N GLU A 5 -25.72 -28.06 12.86
CA GLU A 5 -26.11 -26.66 12.75
C GLU A 5 -25.95 -26.20 11.29
N ASN A 6 -27.01 -25.64 10.71
CA ASN A 6 -27.07 -25.30 9.30
C ASN A 6 -25.90 -24.35 8.96
N THR A 7 -24.94 -24.82 8.16
CA THR A 7 -23.72 -24.07 7.82
C THR A 7 -23.98 -22.69 7.20
N SER A 8 -25.20 -22.43 6.71
CA SER A 8 -25.64 -21.12 6.26
C SER A 8 -25.88 -20.13 7.40
N ASP A 9 -26.48 -20.56 8.52
CA ASP A 9 -26.76 -19.73 9.69
C ASP A 9 -25.48 -19.32 10.41
N VAL A 10 -24.51 -20.23 10.53
CA VAL A 10 -23.21 -19.93 11.13
C VAL A 10 -22.43 -18.91 10.28
N ARG A 11 -22.54 -19.00 8.94
CA ARG A 11 -21.97 -18.00 8.03
C ARG A 11 -22.66 -16.65 8.18
N LEU A 12 -23.99 -16.60 8.22
CA LEU A 12 -24.72 -15.35 8.40
C LEU A 12 -24.35 -14.66 9.72
N ARG A 13 -24.29 -15.42 10.82
CA ARG A 13 -23.85 -14.93 12.13
C ARG A 13 -22.43 -14.37 12.09
N SER A 14 -21.48 -15.07 11.45
CA SER A 14 -20.10 -14.59 11.25
C SER A 14 -20.06 -13.21 10.58
N ARG A 15 -20.83 -13.05 9.50
CA ARG A 15 -20.87 -11.82 8.71
C ARG A 15 -21.44 -10.66 9.50
N VAL A 16 -22.58 -10.88 10.16
CA VAL A 16 -23.24 -9.88 11.00
C VAL A 16 -22.28 -9.46 12.13
N TRP A 17 -21.61 -10.41 12.77
CA TRP A 17 -20.63 -10.12 13.82
C TRP A 17 -19.45 -9.29 13.31
N SER A 18 -18.93 -9.56 12.11
CA SER A 18 -17.86 -8.76 11.54
C SER A 18 -18.31 -7.34 11.17
N ILE A 19 -19.54 -7.18 10.66
CA ILE A 19 -20.10 -5.87 10.32
C ILE A 19 -20.30 -5.05 11.60
N LEU A 20 -20.88 -5.64 12.64
CA LEU A 20 -21.05 -4.98 13.94
C LEU A 20 -19.72 -4.54 14.54
N ARG A 21 -18.70 -5.41 14.49
CA ARG A 21 -17.35 -5.06 14.95
C ARG A 21 -16.73 -3.93 14.14
N ALA A 22 -16.95 -3.91 12.83
CA ALA A 22 -16.48 -2.83 11.97
C ALA A 22 -17.14 -1.49 12.34
N LEU A 23 -18.46 -1.49 12.56
CA LEU A 23 -19.19 -0.30 13.02
C LEU A 23 -18.65 0.24 14.35
N ILE A 24 -18.33 -0.65 15.30
CA ILE A 24 -17.73 -0.25 16.58
C ILE A 24 -16.39 0.45 16.37
N PHE A 25 -15.51 -0.08 15.51
CA PHE A 25 -14.23 0.60 15.21
C PHE A 25 -14.44 1.96 14.53
N VAL A 26 -15.46 2.11 13.68
CA VAL A 26 -15.82 3.40 13.10
C VAL A 26 -16.26 4.39 14.19
N CYS A 27 -17.09 3.96 15.15
CA CYS A 27 -17.46 4.79 16.29
C CYS A 27 -16.24 5.19 17.14
N VAL A 28 -15.30 4.26 17.38
CA VAL A 28 -14.05 4.57 18.09
C VAL A 28 -13.28 5.68 17.37
N ILE A 29 -13.14 5.59 16.05
CA ILE A 29 -12.46 6.63 15.26
C ILE A 29 -13.15 7.99 15.46
N ILE A 30 -14.48 8.05 15.33
CA ILE A 30 -15.24 9.29 15.54
C ILE A 30 -15.00 9.85 16.95
N PHE A 31 -15.08 9.00 17.98
CA PHE A 31 -14.86 9.44 19.37
C PHE A 31 -13.42 9.87 19.67
N ILE A 32 -12.42 9.36 18.95
CA ILE A 32 -11.04 9.85 19.07
C ILE A 32 -10.94 11.30 18.62
N TRP A 33 -11.62 11.65 17.52
CA TRP A 33 -11.59 12.99 16.92
C TRP A 33 -12.50 13.99 17.64
N GLU A 34 -13.60 13.53 18.26
CA GLU A 34 -14.52 14.35 19.08
C GLU A 34 -14.06 14.49 20.55
N ASP A 35 -12.84 14.07 20.88
CA ASP A 35 -12.26 14.11 22.23
C ASP A 35 -13.00 13.30 23.32
N TRP A 36 -13.88 12.36 22.95
CA TRP A 36 -14.62 11.51 23.87
C TRP A 36 -13.83 10.24 24.24
N THR A 37 -12.71 10.41 24.95
CA THR A 37 -11.76 9.34 25.27
C THR A 37 -12.37 8.18 26.06
N THR A 38 -13.26 8.46 27.02
CA THR A 38 -13.95 7.45 27.82
C THR A 38 -14.86 6.58 26.97
N MET A 39 -15.65 7.18 26.08
CA MET A 39 -16.52 6.47 25.14
C MET A 39 -15.70 5.66 24.14
N ALA A 40 -14.62 6.22 23.59
CA ALA A 40 -13.71 5.50 22.71
C ALA A 40 -13.14 4.25 23.40
N CYS A 41 -12.70 4.38 24.66
CA CYS A 41 -12.18 3.25 25.43
C CYS A 41 -13.25 2.19 25.71
N SER A 42 -14.47 2.58 26.06
CA SER A 42 -15.58 1.62 26.26
C SER A 42 -15.85 0.82 24.98
N PHE A 43 -15.87 1.48 23.82
CA PHE A 43 -16.08 0.80 22.53
C PHE A 43 -14.91 -0.09 22.13
N VAL A 44 -13.66 0.28 22.45
CA VAL A 44 -12.50 -0.62 22.30
C VAL A 44 -12.63 -1.84 23.22
N GLY A 45 -13.13 -1.67 24.45
CA GLY A 45 -13.47 -2.76 25.36
C GLY A 45 -14.50 -3.73 24.76
N ILE A 46 -15.56 -3.20 24.14
CA ILE A 46 -16.54 -4.00 23.41
C ILE A 46 -15.87 -4.73 22.23
N ALA A 47 -15.02 -4.05 21.45
CA ALA A 47 -14.30 -4.65 20.34
C ALA A 47 -13.33 -5.77 20.77
N LEU A 48 -12.74 -5.67 21.98
CA LEU A 48 -11.94 -6.72 22.61
C LEU A 48 -12.78 -7.95 22.93
N ILE A 49 -13.90 -7.76 23.61
CA ILE A 49 -14.84 -8.84 23.96
C ILE A 49 -15.35 -9.51 22.69
N MET A 50 -15.75 -8.72 21.67
CA MET A 50 -16.21 -9.27 20.41
C MET A 50 -15.12 -10.02 19.65
N GLY A 51 -13.88 -9.50 19.66
CA GLY A 51 -12.73 -10.20 19.11
C GLY A 51 -12.52 -11.55 19.80
N TRP A 52 -12.62 -11.59 21.13
CA TRP A 52 -12.46 -12.79 21.94
C TRP A 52 -13.56 -13.83 21.69
N VAL A 53 -14.82 -13.40 21.60
CA VAL A 53 -15.98 -14.26 21.28
C VAL A 53 -15.82 -14.89 19.88
N ASN A 54 -15.45 -14.09 18.88
CA ASN A 54 -15.20 -14.60 17.53
C ASN A 54 -14.01 -15.58 17.47
N LEU A 55 -13.01 -15.39 18.35
CA LEU A 55 -11.81 -16.21 18.42
C LEU A 55 -12.05 -17.63 18.97
N PHE A 56 -12.96 -17.78 19.93
CA PHE A 56 -13.18 -19.01 20.69
C PHE A 56 -14.52 -19.70 20.41
N GLN A 57 -15.61 -18.96 20.22
CA GLN A 57 -16.95 -19.55 20.15
C GLN A 57 -17.42 -19.84 18.73
N LEU A 58 -17.28 -18.90 17.80
CA LEU A 58 -17.99 -19.02 16.52
C LEU A 58 -17.34 -20.02 15.54
N LYS A 59 -16.06 -20.38 15.70
CA LYS A 59 -15.24 -21.13 14.70
C LYS A 59 -15.55 -20.71 13.26
N SER A 60 -15.96 -19.47 13.07
CA SER A 60 -16.64 -18.96 11.87
C SER A 60 -15.78 -19.10 10.62
N GLN A 61 -14.47 -18.96 10.84
CA GLN A 61 -13.48 -19.10 9.80
C GLN A 61 -13.47 -20.51 9.20
N GLU A 62 -13.88 -21.57 9.90
CA GLU A 62 -13.83 -22.96 9.40
C GLU A 62 -14.89 -23.25 8.33
N ILE A 63 -15.96 -22.46 8.27
CA ILE A 63 -17.13 -22.71 7.40
C ILE A 63 -17.20 -21.70 6.23
N GLU A 64 -16.46 -20.60 6.32
CA GLU A 64 -16.55 -19.49 5.37
C GLU A 64 -15.65 -19.65 4.13
N LYS A 65 -16.12 -19.15 2.98
CA LYS A 65 -15.40 -19.26 1.70
C LYS A 65 -14.03 -18.58 1.78
N PRO A 66 -12.97 -19.15 1.16
CA PRO A 66 -11.60 -18.66 1.32
C PRO A 66 -11.39 -17.17 0.97
N TYR A 67 -12.00 -16.68 -0.13
CA TYR A 67 -11.95 -15.27 -0.52
C TYR A 67 -12.63 -14.34 0.47
N TYR A 68 -13.76 -14.75 1.05
CA TYR A 68 -14.46 -13.93 2.02
C TYR A 68 -13.67 -13.83 3.33
N ARG A 69 -13.05 -14.94 3.75
CA ARG A 69 -12.15 -14.96 4.92
C ARG A 69 -10.99 -13.99 4.76
N LEU A 70 -10.41 -13.90 3.56
CA LEU A 70 -9.37 -12.91 3.26
C LEU A 70 -9.90 -11.49 3.48
N TRP A 71 -10.99 -11.12 2.82
CA TRP A 71 -11.54 -9.76 2.90
C TRP A 71 -11.93 -9.38 4.32
N LEU A 72 -12.55 -10.28 5.08
CA LEU A 72 -12.83 -10.04 6.51
C LEU A 72 -11.56 -9.73 7.30
N ASN A 73 -10.50 -10.52 7.10
CA ASN A 73 -9.23 -10.30 7.80
C ASN A 73 -8.54 -9.00 7.37
N THR A 74 -8.63 -8.64 6.08
CA THR A 74 -8.08 -7.40 5.55
C THR A 74 -8.85 -6.18 6.09
N ILE A 75 -10.18 -6.24 6.12
CA ILE A 75 -11.01 -5.18 6.71
C ILE A 75 -10.71 -4.99 8.19
N ASP A 76 -10.67 -6.09 8.97
CA ASP A 76 -10.30 -6.06 10.39
C ASP A 76 -8.93 -5.41 10.59
N GLY A 77 -7.91 -5.83 9.82
CA GLY A 77 -6.57 -5.28 9.93
C GLY A 77 -6.48 -3.81 9.51
N PHE A 78 -7.25 -3.40 8.51
CA PHE A 78 -7.33 -2.00 8.05
C PHE A 78 -7.98 -1.11 9.11
N LEU A 79 -9.08 -1.54 9.73
CA LEU A 79 -9.72 -0.82 10.83
C LEU A 79 -8.77 -0.67 12.03
N GLN A 80 -8.06 -1.75 12.40
CA GLN A 80 -7.07 -1.68 13.46
C GLN A 80 -5.95 -0.68 13.14
N PHE A 81 -5.47 -0.67 11.89
CA PHE A 81 -4.49 0.31 11.44
C PHE A 81 -5.03 1.74 11.51
N ILE A 82 -6.24 2.01 11.03
CA ILE A 82 -6.82 3.36 11.03
C ILE A 82 -6.99 3.88 12.46
N VAL A 83 -7.46 3.05 13.39
CA VAL A 83 -7.61 3.46 14.80
C VAL A 83 -6.25 3.85 15.38
N MET A 84 -5.23 3.01 15.20
CA MET A 84 -3.87 3.31 15.68
C MET A 84 -3.29 4.56 15.02
N ALA A 85 -3.49 4.72 13.71
CA ALA A 85 -3.06 5.89 12.97
C ALA A 85 -3.82 7.16 13.41
N SER A 86 -5.08 7.04 13.81
CA SER A 86 -5.87 8.16 14.34
C SER A 86 -5.37 8.59 15.73
N ILE A 87 -5.03 7.62 16.59
CA ILE A 87 -4.37 7.88 17.88
C ILE A 87 -3.03 8.59 17.64
N PHE A 88 -2.22 8.10 16.70
CA PHE A 88 -0.94 8.72 16.36
C PHE A 88 -1.10 10.13 15.76
N ALA A 89 -2.06 10.33 14.85
CA ALA A 89 -2.34 11.64 14.28
C ALA A 89 -2.80 12.65 15.34
N ARG A 90 -3.60 12.20 16.31
CA ARG A 90 -4.01 13.02 17.44
C ARG A 90 -2.81 13.37 18.35
N ASP A 91 -1.96 12.39 18.66
CA ASP A 91 -0.73 12.60 19.43
C ASP A 91 0.18 13.64 18.77
N LEU A 92 0.35 13.55 17.44
CA LEU A 92 1.09 14.55 16.64
C LEU A 92 0.52 15.97 16.71
N ILE A 93 -0.79 16.12 16.88
CA ILE A 93 -1.46 17.43 16.95
C ILE A 93 -1.38 18.00 18.38
N GLN A 94 -1.48 17.15 19.40
CA GLN A 94 -1.62 17.56 20.80
C GLN A 94 -0.28 17.68 21.54
N ASN A 95 0.74 16.92 21.14
CA ASN A 95 2.03 16.86 21.84
C ASN A 95 3.18 17.41 20.97
N GLU A 96 4.08 18.21 21.58
CA GLU A 96 5.29 18.70 20.91
C GLU A 96 6.33 17.59 20.67
N ASN A 97 6.30 16.51 21.48
CA ASN A 97 7.20 15.38 21.35
C ASN A 97 6.45 14.16 20.81
N VAL A 98 6.76 13.79 19.57
CA VAL A 98 6.16 12.63 18.90
C VAL A 98 6.63 11.32 19.53
N GLU A 99 5.68 10.45 19.92
CA GLU A 99 6.01 9.10 20.33
C GLU A 99 6.54 8.25 19.16
N LYS A 100 7.87 8.15 19.05
CA LYS A 100 8.54 7.37 17.99
C LYS A 100 8.11 5.90 17.96
N ILE A 101 7.85 5.30 19.12
CA ILE A 101 7.45 3.89 19.23
C ILE A 101 6.05 3.66 18.66
N LEU A 102 5.12 4.61 18.86
CA LEU A 102 3.78 4.57 18.29
C LEU A 102 3.83 4.67 16.75
N ALA A 103 4.68 5.55 16.21
CA ALA A 103 4.91 5.67 14.77
C ALA A 103 5.42 4.35 14.15
N VAL A 104 6.42 3.73 14.79
CA VAL A 104 6.96 2.42 14.36
C VAL A 104 5.87 1.34 14.43
N GLY A 105 5.05 1.32 15.49
CA GLY A 105 3.93 0.41 15.63
C GLY A 105 2.91 0.53 14.49
N CYS A 106 2.54 1.76 14.11
CA CYS A 106 1.65 2.02 12.98
C CYS A 106 2.26 1.54 11.65
N ALA A 107 3.54 1.79 11.41
CA ALA A 107 4.24 1.32 10.22
C ALA A 107 4.28 -0.22 10.13
N VAL A 108 4.59 -0.90 11.24
CA VAL A 108 4.61 -2.36 11.32
C VAL A 108 3.22 -2.96 11.07
N LEU A 109 2.16 -2.35 11.60
CA LEU A 109 0.78 -2.77 11.36
C LEU A 109 0.39 -2.64 9.88
N LEU A 110 0.76 -1.52 9.25
CA LEU A 110 0.52 -1.31 7.82
C LEU A 110 1.26 -2.34 6.97
N ALA A 111 2.55 -2.55 7.26
CA ALA A 111 3.36 -3.55 6.56
C ALA A 111 2.77 -4.96 6.69
N ARG A 112 2.33 -5.34 7.89
CA ARG A 112 1.64 -6.62 8.14
C ARG A 112 0.36 -6.74 7.31
N LEU A 113 -0.46 -5.69 7.28
CA LEU A 113 -1.74 -5.68 6.54
C LEU A 113 -1.51 -5.91 5.05
N ILE A 114 -0.56 -5.17 4.46
CA ILE A 114 -0.21 -5.27 3.04
C ILE A 114 0.33 -6.67 2.74
N ALA A 115 1.37 -7.10 3.47
CA ALA A 115 2.02 -8.39 3.24
C ALA A 115 1.02 -9.55 3.35
N HIS A 116 0.24 -9.62 4.43
CA HIS A 116 -0.72 -10.71 4.63
C HIS A 116 -1.77 -10.74 3.51
N THR A 117 -2.26 -9.58 3.06
CA THR A 117 -3.25 -9.49 1.99
C THR A 117 -2.69 -9.97 0.65
N LEU A 118 -1.48 -9.52 0.29
CA LEU A 118 -0.82 -9.90 -0.96
C LEU A 118 -0.50 -11.39 -1.03
N PHE A 119 0.14 -11.95 0.01
CA PHE A 119 0.46 -13.38 0.04
C PHE A 119 -0.79 -14.25 0.04
N SER A 120 -1.83 -13.85 0.78
CA SER A 120 -3.09 -14.59 0.83
C SER A 120 -3.84 -14.57 -0.51
N LEU A 121 -3.84 -13.44 -1.23
CA LEU A 121 -4.39 -13.36 -2.59
C LEU A 121 -3.66 -14.29 -3.55
N GLY A 122 -2.32 -14.37 -3.44
CA GLY A 122 -1.49 -15.30 -4.19
C GLY A 122 -1.95 -16.75 -4.03
N VAL A 123 -2.09 -17.21 -2.78
CA VAL A 123 -2.54 -18.58 -2.46
C VAL A 123 -3.94 -18.87 -3.01
N LEU A 124 -4.87 -17.94 -2.81
CA LEU A 124 -6.27 -18.12 -3.23
C LEU A 124 -6.45 -18.22 -4.73
N ARG A 125 -5.61 -17.53 -5.51
CA ARG A 125 -5.66 -17.58 -6.97
C ARG A 125 -5.10 -18.85 -7.56
N GLU A 126 -4.24 -19.56 -6.84
CA GLU A 126 -3.82 -20.91 -7.20
C GLU A 126 -4.89 -21.97 -6.88
N GLY A 127 -6.09 -21.55 -6.45
CA GLY A 127 -7.18 -22.45 -6.07
C GLY A 127 -6.98 -23.14 -4.72
N LYS A 128 -5.96 -22.73 -3.96
CA LYS A 128 -5.59 -23.34 -2.68
C LYS A 128 -6.31 -22.69 -1.51
N GLN A 129 -6.47 -23.45 -0.43
CA GLN A 129 -7.12 -22.96 0.78
C GLN A 129 -6.12 -22.21 1.67
N LEU A 130 -6.56 -21.09 2.24
CA LEU A 130 -5.77 -20.34 3.21
C LEU A 130 -5.56 -21.13 4.51
N PRO A 131 -4.40 -20.97 5.16
CA PRO A 131 -4.13 -21.61 6.44
C PRO A 131 -5.13 -21.13 7.48
N ARG A 132 -5.46 -22.01 8.42
CA ARG A 132 -6.20 -21.61 9.62
C ARG A 132 -5.37 -20.57 10.39
N LYS A 133 -6.00 -19.52 10.92
CA LYS A 133 -5.34 -18.54 11.80
C LYS A 133 -4.69 -19.28 12.98
N ARG A 134 -3.36 -19.39 12.94
CA ARG A 134 -2.55 -19.99 14.00
C ARG A 134 -2.62 -19.12 15.26
N ARG A 135 -2.37 -19.72 16.43
CA ARG A 135 -2.43 -19.08 17.76
C ARG A 135 -1.73 -17.72 17.81
N TRP A 136 -0.60 -17.58 17.12
CA TRP A 136 0.17 -16.33 17.03
C TRP A 136 -0.59 -15.15 16.41
N SER A 137 -1.30 -15.36 15.28
CA SER A 137 -2.07 -14.28 14.65
C SER A 137 -3.24 -13.83 15.51
N LYS A 138 -3.80 -14.75 16.30
CA LYS A 138 -4.89 -14.45 17.25
C LYS A 138 -4.38 -13.57 18.38
N LEU A 139 -3.25 -13.96 18.99
CA LEU A 139 -2.59 -13.21 20.07
C LEU A 139 -2.15 -11.82 19.62
N ALA A 140 -1.56 -11.71 18.42
CA ALA A 140 -1.14 -10.41 17.88
C ALA A 140 -2.32 -9.43 17.74
N ASN A 141 -3.47 -9.89 17.22
CA ASN A 141 -4.64 -9.03 17.05
C ASN A 141 -5.25 -8.60 18.40
N LEU A 142 -5.21 -9.50 19.40
CA LEU A 142 -5.65 -9.17 20.75
C LEU A 142 -4.73 -8.11 21.38
N SER A 143 -3.42 -8.32 21.30
CA SER A 143 -2.41 -7.39 21.83
C SER A 143 -2.56 -5.98 21.24
N VAL A 144 -2.77 -5.87 19.93
CA VAL A 144 -2.98 -4.58 19.25
C VAL A 144 -4.23 -3.88 19.76
N THR A 145 -5.32 -4.63 19.97
CA THR A 145 -6.57 -4.05 20.46
C THR A 145 -6.44 -3.62 21.94
N ILE A 146 -5.68 -4.34 22.77
CA ILE A 146 -5.35 -3.91 24.14
C ILE A 146 -4.51 -2.64 24.09
N THR A 147 -3.51 -2.59 23.19
CA THR A 147 -2.64 -1.43 23.02
C THR A 147 -3.44 -0.18 22.67
N MET A 148 -4.44 -0.29 21.79
CA MET A 148 -5.37 0.83 21.52
C MET A 148 -6.00 1.37 22.81
N GLY A 149 -6.52 0.49 23.66
CA GLY A 149 -7.15 0.90 24.93
C GLY A 149 -6.17 1.59 25.89
N VAL A 150 -4.94 1.06 25.99
CA VAL A 150 -3.88 1.64 26.83
C VAL A 150 -3.50 3.05 26.37
N TYR A 151 -3.42 3.26 25.05
CA TYR A 151 -3.18 4.57 24.46
C TYR A 151 -4.35 5.54 24.69
N LEU A 152 -5.60 5.09 24.51
CA LEU A 152 -6.79 5.92 24.73
C LEU A 152 -6.98 6.34 26.20
N LEU A 153 -6.56 5.51 27.15
CA LEU A 153 -6.59 5.81 28.58
C LEU A 153 -5.41 6.66 29.06
N ASN A 154 -4.52 7.04 28.16
CA ASN A 154 -3.30 7.78 28.45
C ASN A 154 -2.44 7.17 29.59
N LEU A 155 -2.28 5.84 29.60
CA LEU A 155 -1.49 5.13 30.61
C LEU A 155 0.01 5.16 30.24
N GLU A 156 0.67 6.29 30.45
CA GLU A 156 2.06 6.59 30.04
C GLU A 156 3.04 5.43 30.33
N ASN A 157 2.99 4.87 31.54
CA ASN A 157 3.89 3.78 31.96
C ASN A 157 3.72 2.48 31.15
N LEU A 158 2.56 2.26 30.54
CA LEU A 158 2.21 1.01 29.84
C LEU A 158 2.18 1.16 28.32
N GLN A 159 2.03 2.37 27.78
CA GLN A 159 1.93 2.64 26.34
C GLN A 159 3.09 2.02 25.55
N GLN A 160 4.33 2.38 25.91
CA GLN A 160 5.52 1.89 25.21
C GLN A 160 5.70 0.38 25.35
N ILE A 161 5.51 -0.17 26.56
CA ILE A 161 5.63 -1.60 26.84
C ILE A 161 4.66 -2.39 25.97
N MET A 162 3.38 -1.97 25.97
CA MET A 162 2.34 -2.66 25.22
C MET A 162 2.52 -2.53 23.71
N MET A 163 3.03 -1.40 23.23
CA MET A 163 3.38 -1.26 21.83
C MET A 163 4.50 -2.21 21.42
N VAL A 164 5.58 -2.30 22.20
CA VAL A 164 6.69 -3.22 21.93
C VAL A 164 6.22 -4.67 21.93
N VAL A 165 5.40 -5.06 22.92
CA VAL A 165 4.79 -6.41 22.98
C VAL A 165 3.96 -6.69 21.73
N SER A 166 3.15 -5.73 21.29
CA SER A 166 2.36 -5.85 20.07
C SER A 166 3.23 -6.01 18.82
N ILE A 167 4.30 -5.22 18.69
CA ILE A 167 5.25 -5.33 17.58
C ILE A 167 5.90 -6.72 17.56
N LEU A 168 6.36 -7.24 18.70
CA LEU A 168 6.96 -8.57 18.79
C LEU A 168 5.97 -9.68 18.44
N LEU A 169 4.72 -9.59 18.89
CA LEU A 169 3.68 -10.56 18.54
C LEU A 169 3.28 -10.49 17.07
N ILE A 170 3.26 -9.29 16.47
CA ILE A 170 3.08 -9.11 15.03
C ILE A 170 4.22 -9.78 14.26
N ALA A 171 5.47 -9.56 14.68
CA ALA A 171 6.64 -10.18 14.06
C ALA A 171 6.57 -11.71 14.15
N ALA A 172 6.27 -12.25 15.33
CA ALA A 172 6.08 -13.68 15.54
C ALA A 172 4.94 -14.27 14.69
N SER A 173 3.81 -13.56 14.60
CA SER A 173 2.69 -13.94 13.71
C SER A 173 3.11 -13.96 12.25
N THR A 174 3.90 -12.98 11.82
CA THR A 174 4.36 -12.83 10.43
C THR A 174 5.37 -13.92 10.09
N ALA A 175 6.33 -14.19 10.98
CA ALA A 175 7.26 -15.29 10.85
C ALA A 175 6.55 -16.65 10.82
N ALA A 176 5.54 -16.86 11.67
CA ALA A 176 4.76 -18.11 11.68
C ALA A 176 3.95 -18.30 10.38
N TYR A 177 3.45 -17.22 9.79
CA TYR A 177 2.77 -17.25 8.49
C TYR A 177 3.76 -17.50 7.34
N ALA A 178 4.88 -16.79 7.31
CA ALA A 178 5.94 -16.96 6.33
C ALA A 178 6.51 -18.38 6.38
N TYR A 179 6.79 -18.90 7.58
CA TYR A 179 7.25 -20.27 7.78
C TYR A 179 6.24 -21.29 7.23
N TRP A 180 4.95 -21.10 7.46
CA TRP A 180 3.93 -21.96 6.87
C TRP A 180 3.91 -21.86 5.34
N TYR A 181 3.94 -20.62 4.82
CA TYR A 181 3.90 -20.33 3.39
C TYR A 181 5.06 -21.02 2.64
N TYR A 182 6.28 -20.96 3.19
CA TYR A 182 7.47 -21.57 2.57
C TYR A 182 7.64 -23.07 2.88
N ARG A 183 7.08 -23.59 3.98
CA ARG A 183 7.20 -25.01 4.36
C ARG A 183 6.38 -25.94 3.46
N ASP A 184 5.26 -25.46 2.91
CA ASP A 184 4.35 -26.29 2.14
C ASP A 184 4.95 -26.61 0.74
N PRO A 185 5.23 -27.91 0.42
CA PRO A 185 5.87 -28.32 -0.83
C PRO A 185 5.14 -27.84 -2.09
N ALA A 186 3.83 -27.64 -2.03
CA ALA A 186 3.03 -27.14 -3.14
C ALA A 186 3.27 -25.64 -3.44
N HIS A 187 3.85 -24.89 -2.50
CA HIS A 187 4.20 -23.47 -2.60
C HIS A 187 5.71 -23.26 -2.85
N ARG A 188 6.48 -24.34 -3.01
CA ARG A 188 7.90 -24.31 -3.42
C ARG A 188 8.12 -23.91 -4.87
N LYS A 189 7.12 -23.35 -5.57
CA LYS A 189 7.46 -22.58 -6.76
C LYS A 189 8.15 -21.33 -6.22
N PRO A 190 9.48 -21.16 -6.40
CA PRO A 190 10.12 -19.93 -6.01
C PRO A 190 9.32 -18.79 -6.63
N LEU A 191 9.06 -17.73 -5.86
CA LEU A 191 8.53 -16.49 -6.44
C LEU A 191 9.39 -16.21 -7.67
N SER A 192 8.75 -16.10 -8.84
CA SER A 192 9.47 -15.74 -10.06
C SER A 192 10.35 -14.54 -9.76
N ILE A 193 11.57 -14.54 -10.28
CA ILE A 193 12.55 -13.46 -10.06
C ILE A 193 11.89 -12.10 -10.37
N ALA A 194 11.03 -12.05 -11.40
CA ALA A 194 10.21 -10.89 -11.73
C ALA A 194 9.33 -10.44 -10.55
N SER A 195 8.55 -11.36 -9.95
CA SER A 195 7.67 -11.03 -8.82
C SER A 195 8.44 -10.59 -7.56
N GLN A 196 9.66 -11.09 -7.35
CA GLN A 196 10.51 -10.63 -6.25
C GLN A 196 11.00 -9.20 -6.48
N LEU A 197 11.40 -8.86 -7.70
CA LEU A 197 11.80 -7.51 -8.08
C LEU A 197 10.65 -6.52 -7.92
N THR A 198 9.45 -6.86 -8.38
CA THR A 198 8.25 -6.02 -8.22
C THR A 198 7.93 -5.79 -6.74
N MET A 199 7.97 -6.84 -5.92
CA MET A 199 7.69 -6.72 -4.48
C MET A 199 8.75 -5.87 -3.77
N SER A 200 10.01 -5.97 -4.19
CA SER A 200 11.09 -5.12 -3.66
C SER A 200 10.83 -3.64 -3.92
N ARG A 201 10.31 -3.26 -5.10
CA ARG A 201 9.98 -1.86 -5.44
C ARG A 201 8.88 -1.30 -4.54
N ILE A 202 7.85 -2.10 -4.26
CA ILE A 202 6.77 -1.70 -3.32
C ILE A 202 7.35 -1.42 -1.93
N VAL A 203 8.24 -2.28 -1.44
CA VAL A 203 8.87 -2.12 -0.11
C VAL A 203 9.85 -0.94 -0.08
N LEU A 204 10.57 -0.70 -1.18
CA LEU A 204 11.52 0.40 -1.30
C LEU A 204 10.85 1.77 -1.51
N THR A 205 9.58 1.81 -1.92
CA THR A 205 8.88 3.09 -2.17
C THR A 205 8.71 3.95 -0.90
N PRO A 206 8.28 3.41 0.26
CA PRO A 206 8.32 4.15 1.52
C PRO A 206 9.73 4.57 1.94
N PHE A 207 10.73 3.73 1.67
CA PHE A 207 12.12 4.09 1.95
C PHE A 207 12.59 5.26 1.08
N PHE A 208 12.14 5.34 -0.17
CA PHE A 208 12.40 6.48 -1.05
C PHE A 208 11.84 7.78 -0.47
N LEU A 209 10.61 7.77 0.07
CA LEU A 209 10.03 8.95 0.75
C LEU A 209 10.91 9.44 1.90
N TRP A 210 11.40 8.51 2.73
CA TRP A 210 12.26 8.84 3.85
C TRP A 210 13.61 9.42 3.39
N VAL A 211 14.23 8.84 2.36
CA VAL A 211 15.46 9.36 1.75
C VAL A 211 15.23 10.75 1.14
N PHE A 212 14.10 10.95 0.49
CA PHE A 212 13.79 12.18 -0.23
C PHE A 212 13.57 13.36 0.73
N PHE A 213 12.96 13.13 1.89
CA PHE A 213 12.70 14.16 2.93
C PHE A 213 13.59 14.01 4.17
N TYR A 214 14.79 13.46 4.03
CA TYR A 214 15.65 13.13 5.18
C TYR A 214 15.94 14.34 6.10
N ASP A 215 16.25 15.51 5.52
CA ASP A 215 16.56 16.72 6.27
C ASP A 215 15.32 17.47 6.81
N ASN A 216 14.11 16.90 6.65
CA ASN A 216 12.82 17.49 7.04
C ASN A 216 12.54 18.90 6.48
N ASP A 217 13.20 19.27 5.39
CA ASP A 217 12.94 20.49 4.64
C ASP A 217 12.08 20.19 3.41
N LEU A 218 11.18 21.11 3.08
CA LEU A 218 10.38 21.06 1.86
C LEU A 218 11.17 21.57 0.64
N ASP A 219 12.26 22.29 0.83
CA ASP A 219 13.21 22.55 -0.25
C ASP A 219 14.17 21.37 -0.40
N TYR A 220 13.91 20.53 -1.39
CA TYR A 220 14.79 19.39 -1.71
C TYR A 220 16.21 19.82 -2.12
N SER A 221 16.40 21.07 -2.53
CA SER A 221 17.72 21.64 -2.81
C SER A 221 18.58 21.74 -1.55
N ASN A 222 17.99 21.76 -0.36
CA ASN A 222 18.74 21.77 0.90
C ASN A 222 19.09 20.37 1.41
N ASN A 223 18.52 19.32 0.81
CA ASN A 223 18.80 17.95 1.22
C ASN A 223 20.28 17.59 1.00
N ASN A 224 20.86 16.85 1.93
CA ASN A 224 22.25 16.43 1.89
C ASN A 224 22.56 15.64 0.61
N LEU A 225 23.70 15.96 -0.01
CA LEU A 225 24.17 15.38 -1.27
C LEU A 225 24.07 13.84 -1.31
N VAL A 226 24.40 13.18 -0.20
CA VAL A 226 24.33 11.72 -0.08
C VAL A 226 22.92 11.20 -0.32
N PHE A 227 21.91 11.85 0.26
CA PHE A 227 20.51 11.45 0.12
C PHE A 227 19.94 11.81 -1.25
N LYS A 228 20.38 12.92 -1.86
CA LYS A 228 20.06 13.24 -3.27
C LYS A 228 20.57 12.18 -4.23
N ILE A 229 21.83 11.76 -4.09
CA ILE A 229 22.43 10.69 -4.90
C ILE A 229 21.70 9.37 -4.63
N LEU A 230 21.40 9.04 -3.37
CA LEU A 230 20.68 7.83 -3.02
C LEU A 230 19.28 7.81 -3.65
N ALA A 231 18.52 8.90 -3.58
CA ALA A 231 17.21 9.03 -4.23
C ALA A 231 17.30 8.81 -5.75
N LEU A 232 18.31 9.40 -6.41
CA LEU A 232 18.56 9.19 -7.84
C LEU A 232 18.87 7.72 -8.15
N VAL A 233 19.77 7.09 -7.39
CA VAL A 233 20.13 5.67 -7.55
C VAL A 233 18.90 4.78 -7.34
N MET A 234 18.04 5.09 -6.37
CA MET A 234 16.80 4.36 -6.14
C MET A 234 15.85 4.46 -7.34
N VAL A 235 15.63 5.65 -7.90
CA VAL A 235 14.78 5.82 -9.09
C VAL A 235 15.34 5.09 -10.30
N LEU A 236 16.66 5.18 -10.53
CA LEU A 236 17.32 4.39 -11.58
C LEU A 236 17.14 2.88 -11.35
N GLY A 237 17.23 2.44 -10.09
CA GLY A 237 16.94 1.06 -9.69
C GLY A 237 15.49 0.66 -9.96
N PHE A 238 14.51 1.53 -9.69
CA PHE A 238 13.09 1.27 -9.97
C PHE A 238 12.84 1.11 -11.48
N MET A 239 13.41 2.00 -12.29
CA MET A 239 13.31 1.91 -13.76
C MET A 239 14.00 0.67 -14.31
N LEU A 240 15.19 0.34 -13.79
CA LEU A 240 15.94 -0.84 -14.22
C LEU A 240 15.21 -2.13 -13.83
N THR A 241 14.66 -2.20 -12.61
CA THR A 241 13.90 -3.37 -12.15
C THR A 241 12.64 -3.58 -12.97
N ASP A 242 11.94 -2.52 -13.43
CA ASP A 242 10.75 -2.62 -14.30
C ASP A 242 11.10 -3.09 -15.72
N PHE A 243 12.27 -2.73 -16.21
CA PHE A 243 12.74 -3.27 -17.47
C PHE A 243 13.15 -4.74 -17.34
N LEU A 244 13.80 -5.09 -16.22
CA LEU A 244 14.29 -6.44 -15.97
C LEU A 244 13.16 -7.42 -15.67
N ASP A 245 12.17 -7.07 -14.86
CA ASP A 245 11.03 -7.94 -14.54
C ASP A 245 10.24 -8.34 -15.81
N GLY A 246 9.98 -7.39 -16.71
CA GLY A 246 9.30 -7.60 -17.97
C GLY A 246 10.11 -8.41 -18.99
N LYS A 247 11.45 -8.28 -18.97
CA LYS A 247 12.35 -9.08 -19.83
C LYS A 247 12.51 -10.50 -19.30
N LEU A 248 12.74 -10.67 -18.00
CA LEU A 248 12.90 -11.95 -17.32
C LEU A 248 11.62 -12.80 -17.41
N ALA A 249 10.45 -12.20 -17.18
CA ALA A 249 9.17 -12.90 -17.28
C ALA A 249 8.91 -13.46 -18.69
N ARG A 250 9.37 -12.76 -19.74
CA ARG A 250 9.24 -13.22 -21.13
C ARG A 250 10.29 -14.25 -21.52
N SER A 251 11.54 -14.08 -21.08
CA SER A 251 12.64 -14.98 -21.45
C SER A 251 12.59 -16.32 -20.72
N MET A 252 12.03 -16.37 -19.50
CA MET A 252 11.95 -17.59 -18.70
C MET A 252 10.61 -18.32 -18.84
N GLY A 253 9.62 -17.76 -19.55
CA GLY A 253 8.27 -18.34 -19.67
C GLY A 253 7.50 -18.41 -18.33
N GLU A 254 8.09 -17.96 -17.23
CA GLU A 254 7.52 -17.99 -15.88
C GLU A 254 6.67 -16.75 -15.61
N VAL A 255 5.56 -16.62 -16.33
CA VAL A 255 4.61 -15.54 -16.06
C VAL A 255 3.72 -15.93 -14.89
N SER A 256 4.12 -15.53 -13.68
CA SER A 256 3.33 -15.79 -12.47
C SER A 256 2.02 -14.98 -12.49
N THR A 257 0.92 -15.58 -12.03
CA THR A 257 -0.38 -14.89 -11.93
C THR A 257 -0.35 -13.76 -10.90
N LEU A 258 0.55 -13.83 -9.93
CA LEU A 258 0.76 -12.81 -8.91
C LEU A 258 1.53 -11.60 -9.49
N GLY A 259 2.59 -11.84 -10.26
CA GLY A 259 3.38 -10.80 -10.94
C GLY A 259 2.53 -9.94 -11.86
N LYS A 260 1.65 -10.56 -12.67
CA LYS A 260 0.73 -9.84 -13.56
C LYS A 260 -0.11 -8.74 -12.90
N TYR A 261 -0.39 -8.86 -11.59
CA TYR A 261 -1.16 -7.88 -10.84
C TYR A 261 -0.31 -7.00 -9.96
N LEU A 262 0.81 -7.51 -9.45
CA LEU A 262 1.76 -6.69 -8.71
C LEU A 262 2.45 -5.67 -9.61
N ASP A 263 2.75 -5.99 -10.87
CA ASP A 263 3.50 -5.09 -11.76
C ASP A 263 2.74 -3.77 -11.99
N PRO A 264 1.47 -3.76 -12.43
CA PRO A 264 0.73 -2.51 -12.61
C PRO A 264 0.46 -1.77 -11.31
N PHE A 265 0.41 -2.47 -10.17
CA PHE A 265 0.20 -1.87 -8.86
C PHE A 265 1.47 -1.19 -8.35
N SER A 266 2.62 -1.87 -8.45
CA SER A 266 3.91 -1.35 -8.04
C SER A 266 4.36 -0.16 -8.88
N ASP A 267 4.11 -0.19 -10.19
CA ASP A 267 4.43 0.92 -11.10
C ASP A 267 3.67 2.19 -10.69
N LYS A 268 2.36 2.06 -10.43
CA LYS A 268 1.51 3.18 -9.98
C LYS A 268 1.95 3.72 -8.63
N ILE A 269 2.22 2.86 -7.65
CA ILE A 269 2.67 3.29 -6.32
C ILE A 269 3.98 4.06 -6.42
N SER A 270 4.98 3.50 -7.11
CA SER A 270 6.30 4.10 -7.20
C SER A 270 6.26 5.46 -7.91
N ASN A 271 5.64 5.55 -9.09
CA ASN A 271 5.55 6.80 -9.84
C ASN A 271 4.69 7.86 -9.12
N MET A 272 3.58 7.45 -8.50
CA MET A 272 2.73 8.37 -7.76
C MET A 272 3.44 8.93 -6.53
N THR A 273 4.19 8.09 -5.81
CA THR A 273 5.00 8.53 -4.67
C THR A 273 6.02 9.58 -5.10
N ILE A 274 6.74 9.36 -6.22
CA ILE A 274 7.70 10.34 -6.74
C ILE A 274 7.00 11.66 -7.11
N PHE A 275 5.84 11.62 -7.75
CA PHE A 275 5.11 12.83 -8.07
C PHE A 275 4.55 13.56 -6.85
N MET A 276 4.14 12.83 -5.81
CA MET A 276 3.75 13.44 -4.53
C MET A 276 4.93 14.14 -3.87
N CYS A 277 6.13 13.55 -3.93
CA CYS A 277 7.36 14.21 -3.50
C CYS A 277 7.57 15.53 -4.27
N PHE A 278 7.40 15.52 -5.59
CA PHE A 278 7.56 16.73 -6.41
C PHE A 278 6.50 17.80 -6.14
N ILE A 279 5.27 17.42 -5.78
CA ILE A 279 4.26 18.39 -5.32
C ILE A 279 4.73 19.05 -4.02
N ALA A 280 5.14 18.24 -3.05
CA ALA A 280 5.53 18.72 -1.73
C ALA A 280 6.75 19.66 -1.79
N THR A 281 7.65 19.47 -2.75
CA THR A 281 8.83 20.34 -2.94
C THR A 281 8.63 21.47 -3.95
N GLY A 282 7.42 21.62 -4.50
CA GLY A 282 7.12 22.66 -5.50
C GLY A 282 7.70 22.39 -6.90
N TYR A 283 8.30 21.23 -7.14
CA TYR A 283 8.81 20.83 -8.47
C TYR A 283 7.68 20.51 -9.47
N ALA A 284 6.50 20.16 -8.95
CA ALA A 284 5.30 19.93 -9.75
C ALA A 284 4.09 20.65 -9.15
N SER A 285 3.22 21.20 -10.00
CA SER A 285 1.93 21.72 -9.54
C SER A 285 0.93 20.57 -9.36
N VAL A 286 0.04 20.70 -8.37
CA VAL A 286 -1.00 19.70 -8.06
C VAL A 286 -1.85 19.35 -9.30
N TRP A 287 -2.21 20.34 -10.11
CA TRP A 287 -3.03 20.14 -11.32
C TRP A 287 -2.33 19.24 -12.36
N MET A 288 -0.99 19.33 -12.49
CA MET A 288 -0.23 18.51 -13.44
C MET A 288 -0.29 17.03 -13.08
N VAL A 289 -0.05 16.72 -11.80
CA VAL A 289 -0.06 15.35 -11.27
C VAL A 289 -1.48 14.79 -11.25
N ALA A 290 -2.47 15.61 -10.89
CA ALA A 290 -3.88 15.21 -10.93
C ALA A 290 -4.32 14.76 -12.34
N LEU A 291 -3.92 15.50 -13.39
CA LEU A 291 -4.20 15.12 -14.78
C LEU A 291 -3.48 13.83 -15.20
N ILE A 292 -2.22 13.66 -14.79
CA ILE A 292 -1.46 12.43 -15.06
C ILE A 292 -2.17 11.23 -14.41
N TYR A 293 -2.54 11.34 -13.14
CA TYR A 293 -3.23 10.29 -12.40
C TYR A 293 -4.61 9.97 -12.95
N PHE A 294 -5.40 11.01 -13.26
CA PHE A 294 -6.71 10.86 -13.87
C PHE A 294 -6.60 10.07 -15.18
N ARG A 295 -5.63 10.42 -16.04
CA ARG A 295 -5.39 9.72 -17.30
C ARG A 295 -4.96 8.28 -17.06
N GLU A 296 -4.00 8.02 -16.17
CA GLU A 296 -3.52 6.66 -15.86
C GLU A 296 -4.63 5.75 -15.35
N SER A 297 -5.45 6.25 -14.43
CA SER A 297 -6.60 5.53 -13.89
C SER A 297 -7.65 5.29 -14.97
N SER A 298 -7.96 6.29 -15.80
CA SER A 298 -8.95 6.17 -16.85
C SER A 298 -8.59 5.12 -17.91
N VAL A 299 -7.34 5.10 -18.37
CA VAL A 299 -6.89 4.11 -19.37
C VAL A 299 -6.90 2.70 -18.81
N GLU A 300 -6.57 2.54 -17.52
CA GLU A 300 -6.63 1.24 -16.86
C GLU A 300 -8.07 0.74 -16.70
N THR A 301 -8.99 1.61 -16.26
CA THR A 301 -10.41 1.28 -16.17
C THR A 301 -10.95 0.86 -17.53
N LEU A 302 -10.61 1.60 -18.59
CA LEU A 302 -11.02 1.25 -19.95
C LEU A 302 -10.48 -0.12 -20.39
N ARG A 303 -9.21 -0.44 -20.06
CA ARG A 303 -8.61 -1.74 -20.35
C ARG A 303 -9.31 -2.87 -19.60
N THR A 304 -9.66 -2.62 -18.35
CA THR A 304 -10.33 -3.60 -17.47
C THR A 304 -11.74 -3.88 -17.97
N LEU A 305 -12.47 -2.83 -18.37
CA LEU A 305 -13.81 -2.91 -18.91
C LEU A 305 -13.85 -3.60 -20.29
N ALA A 306 -12.86 -3.33 -21.14
CA ALA A 306 -12.70 -4.07 -22.39
C ALA A 306 -12.47 -5.57 -22.13
N ALA A 307 -11.59 -5.89 -21.17
CA ALA A 307 -11.27 -7.26 -20.82
C ALA A 307 -12.47 -8.04 -20.23
N SER A 308 -13.37 -7.39 -19.49
CA SER A 308 -14.59 -8.05 -18.97
C SER A 308 -15.56 -8.45 -20.08
N GLU A 309 -15.52 -7.79 -21.23
CA GLU A 309 -16.32 -8.12 -22.43
C GLU A 309 -15.59 -9.04 -23.42
N GLY A 310 -14.42 -9.56 -23.05
CA GLY A 310 -13.58 -10.37 -23.94
C GLY A 310 -12.89 -9.59 -25.05
N LEU A 311 -12.92 -8.25 -25.01
CA LEU A 311 -12.21 -7.39 -25.97
C LEU A 311 -10.78 -7.13 -25.49
N ILE A 312 -9.80 -7.51 -26.31
CA ILE A 312 -8.39 -7.29 -25.99
C ILE A 312 -7.99 -5.90 -26.48
N MET A 313 -7.64 -5.00 -25.57
CA MET A 313 -7.10 -3.68 -25.92
C MET A 313 -5.56 -3.73 -25.97
N PRO A 314 -4.94 -3.75 -27.17
CA PRO A 314 -3.48 -3.86 -27.28
C PRO A 314 -2.76 -2.60 -26.76
N ALA A 315 -1.55 -2.79 -26.25
CA ALA A 315 -0.70 -1.69 -25.80
C ALA A 315 -0.25 -0.83 -26.98
N ARG A 316 -0.60 0.47 -26.96
CA ARG A 316 -0.23 1.44 -28.00
C ARG A 316 1.18 1.97 -27.80
N ARG A 317 1.82 2.37 -28.91
CA ARG A 317 3.14 3.03 -28.91
C ARG A 317 3.13 4.31 -28.09
N SER A 318 2.07 5.10 -28.14
CA SER A 318 1.87 6.32 -27.34
C SER A 318 1.99 6.07 -25.83
N GLY A 319 1.60 4.89 -25.35
CA GLY A 319 1.77 4.51 -23.95
C GLY A 319 3.23 4.26 -23.59
N LYS A 320 3.99 3.60 -24.48
CA LYS A 320 5.42 3.31 -24.28
C LYS A 320 6.26 4.60 -24.25
N TRP A 321 6.01 5.51 -25.19
CA TRP A 321 6.70 6.79 -25.25
C TRP A 321 6.41 7.64 -24.00
N LYS A 322 5.15 7.65 -23.54
CA LYS A 322 4.77 8.33 -22.29
C LYS A 322 5.59 7.83 -21.10
N THR A 323 5.64 6.52 -20.88
CA THR A 323 6.40 5.94 -19.75
C THR A 323 7.89 6.24 -19.86
N ALA A 324 8.47 6.13 -21.05
CA ALA A 324 9.90 6.44 -21.26
C ALA A 324 10.22 7.91 -20.93
N LEU A 325 9.42 8.85 -21.46
CA LEU A 325 9.63 10.29 -21.25
C LEU A 325 9.34 10.70 -19.81
N GLN A 326 8.37 10.07 -19.15
CA GLN A 326 8.10 10.26 -17.74
C GLN A 326 9.30 9.85 -16.88
N GLY A 327 9.87 8.65 -17.11
CA GLY A 327 11.06 8.20 -16.40
C GLY A 327 12.28 9.10 -16.65
N ILE A 328 12.51 9.51 -17.91
CA ILE A 328 13.59 10.44 -18.26
C ILE A 328 13.41 11.79 -17.55
N GLY A 329 12.20 12.34 -17.53
CA GLY A 329 11.96 13.63 -16.88
C GLY A 329 12.10 13.57 -15.36
N ILE A 330 11.67 12.48 -14.71
CA ILE A 330 11.94 12.25 -13.28
C ILE A 330 13.45 12.25 -13.01
N VAL A 331 14.22 11.49 -13.80
CA VAL A 331 15.68 11.43 -13.67
C VAL A 331 16.33 12.79 -13.92
N ALA A 332 15.87 13.53 -14.91
CA ALA A 332 16.37 14.87 -15.23
C ALA A 332 16.13 15.87 -14.09
N ILE A 333 14.96 15.82 -13.45
CA ILE A 333 14.66 16.66 -12.27
C ILE A 333 15.59 16.27 -11.11
N LEU A 334 15.73 14.97 -10.80
CA LEU A 334 16.61 14.55 -9.70
C LEU A 334 18.08 14.85 -9.94
N LEU A 335 18.58 14.67 -11.16
CA LEU A 335 19.95 15.05 -11.54
C LEU A 335 20.17 16.56 -11.39
N GLY A 336 19.21 17.36 -11.87
CA GLY A 336 19.27 18.80 -11.75
C GLY A 336 19.16 19.28 -10.30
N ALA A 337 18.65 18.49 -9.35
CA ALA A 337 18.64 18.89 -7.94
C ALA A 337 20.00 18.76 -7.26
N ILE A 338 20.98 18.08 -7.88
CA ILE A 338 22.32 17.86 -7.35
C ILE A 338 23.21 19.09 -7.66
N GLU A 339 23.67 19.84 -6.65
CA GLU A 339 24.45 21.08 -6.87
C GLU A 339 25.66 20.89 -7.80
N PRO A 340 26.52 19.86 -7.62
CA PRO A 340 27.66 19.63 -8.51
C PRO A 340 27.26 19.44 -9.98
N VAL A 341 26.09 18.85 -10.25
CA VAL A 341 25.60 18.61 -11.61
C VAL A 341 25.09 19.90 -12.23
N ARG A 342 24.37 20.73 -11.45
CA ARG A 342 23.94 22.08 -11.89
C ARG A 342 25.12 22.97 -12.23
N ALA A 343 26.14 22.96 -11.37
CA ALA A 343 27.34 23.78 -11.54
C ALA A 343 28.16 23.41 -12.79
N LEU A 344 27.97 22.20 -13.33
CA LEU A 344 28.66 21.72 -14.53
C LEU A 344 28.13 22.36 -15.82
N ILE A 345 26.90 22.89 -15.80
CA ILE A 345 26.25 23.54 -16.95
C ILE A 345 26.17 25.05 -16.68
N PRO A 346 26.99 25.86 -17.37
CA PRO A 346 27.00 27.31 -17.16
C PRO A 346 25.60 27.93 -17.36
N GLY A 347 25.11 28.68 -16.37
CA GLY A 347 23.81 29.38 -16.43
C GLY A 347 22.58 28.53 -16.07
N PHE A 348 22.74 27.23 -15.79
CA PHE A 348 21.61 26.36 -15.44
C PHE A 348 20.99 26.69 -14.08
N GLU A 349 21.79 27.17 -13.13
CA GLU A 349 21.33 27.58 -11.80
C GLU A 349 20.24 28.65 -11.85
N GLY A 350 20.37 29.64 -12.76
CA GLY A 350 19.39 30.71 -12.93
C GLY A 350 18.04 30.24 -13.49
N ILE A 351 17.99 29.07 -14.15
CA ILE A 351 16.78 28.51 -14.77
C ILE A 351 16.18 27.38 -13.91
N TRP A 352 16.91 26.94 -12.87
CA TRP A 352 16.54 25.79 -12.05
C TRP A 352 15.11 25.88 -11.51
N HIS A 353 14.67 27.03 -11.02
CA HIS A 353 13.31 27.18 -10.48
C HIS A 353 12.20 26.90 -11.50
N GLN A 354 12.45 27.13 -12.80
CA GLN A 354 11.47 26.91 -13.86
C GLN A 354 11.62 25.51 -14.49
N PHE A 355 12.81 24.93 -14.43
CA PHE A 355 13.13 23.69 -15.14
C PHE A 355 12.24 22.50 -14.74
N PRO A 356 12.06 22.14 -13.44
CA PRO A 356 11.18 21.04 -13.03
C PRO A 356 9.74 21.23 -13.48
N ILE A 357 9.22 22.46 -13.36
CA ILE A 357 7.85 22.80 -13.76
C ILE A 357 7.66 22.63 -15.27
N ILE A 358 8.63 23.05 -16.08
CA ILE A 358 8.62 22.87 -17.54
C ILE A 358 8.66 21.39 -17.90
N VAL A 359 9.57 20.62 -17.29
CA VAL A 359 9.69 19.17 -17.53
C VAL A 359 8.39 18.44 -17.17
N MET A 360 7.81 18.77 -16.00
CA MET A 360 6.52 18.22 -15.58
C MET A 360 5.38 18.63 -16.51
N GLY A 361 5.37 19.87 -16.98
CA GLY A 361 4.40 20.34 -17.99
C GLY A 361 4.47 19.54 -19.29
N ILE A 362 5.69 19.24 -19.78
CA ILE A 362 5.91 18.39 -20.96
C ILE A 362 5.40 16.96 -20.70
N ILE A 363 5.71 16.38 -19.54
CA ILE A 363 5.21 15.05 -19.15
C ILE A 363 3.68 15.03 -19.13
N THR A 364 3.04 16.04 -18.53
CA THR A 364 1.58 16.16 -18.48
C THR A 364 0.99 16.25 -19.89
N ALA A 365 1.54 17.11 -20.77
CA ALA A 365 1.07 17.26 -22.14
C ALA A 365 1.14 15.93 -22.91
N ILE A 366 2.28 15.23 -22.85
CA ILE A 366 2.47 13.94 -23.53
C ILE A 366 1.54 12.87 -22.95
N THR A 367 1.30 12.92 -21.64
CA THR A 367 0.37 12.01 -20.97
C THR A 367 -1.06 12.20 -21.45
N LEU A 368 -1.50 13.45 -21.60
CA LEU A 368 -2.82 13.78 -22.16
C LEU A 368 -2.94 13.38 -23.62
N ILE A 369 -1.96 13.70 -24.48
CA ILE A 369 -1.95 13.28 -25.90
C ILE A 369 -2.07 11.77 -26.00
N SER A 370 -1.30 11.04 -25.19
CA SER A 370 -1.37 9.59 -25.10
C SER A 370 -2.74 9.12 -24.61
N GLY A 371 -3.35 9.80 -23.64
CA GLY A 371 -4.72 9.51 -23.19
C GLY A 371 -5.74 9.65 -24.31
N ILE A 372 -5.69 10.76 -25.06
CA ILE A 372 -6.59 11.04 -26.18
C ILE A 372 -6.47 9.96 -27.27
N ASP A 373 -5.25 9.54 -27.62
CA ASP A 373 -5.02 8.44 -28.57
C ASP A 373 -5.69 7.13 -28.10
N TYR A 374 -5.56 6.81 -26.81
CA TYR A 374 -6.24 5.65 -26.22
C TYR A 374 -7.76 5.76 -26.31
N PHE A 375 -8.35 6.88 -25.89
CA PHE A 375 -9.80 7.08 -25.93
C PHE A 375 -10.34 7.10 -27.35
N TYR A 376 -9.67 7.80 -28.27
CA TYR A 376 -10.11 7.92 -29.67
C TYR A 376 -10.22 6.56 -30.33
N ALA A 377 -9.18 5.73 -30.20
CA ALA A 377 -9.19 4.46 -30.88
C ALA A 377 -9.88 3.35 -30.07
N SER A 378 -10.31 3.61 -28.85
CA SER A 378 -11.22 2.77 -28.07
C SER A 378 -12.69 3.24 -28.14
N LYS A 379 -13.01 4.24 -28.97
CA LYS A 379 -14.40 4.69 -29.21
C LYS A 379 -15.36 3.55 -29.56
N HIS A 380 -14.87 2.55 -30.31
CA HIS A 380 -15.67 1.37 -30.68
C HIS A 380 -16.04 0.50 -29.47
N ILE A 381 -15.20 0.47 -28.43
CA ILE A 381 -15.45 -0.24 -27.18
C ILE A 381 -16.43 0.56 -26.32
N LEU A 382 -16.20 1.88 -26.21
CA LEU A 382 -17.05 2.78 -25.42
C LEU A 382 -18.52 2.79 -25.88
N LYS A 383 -18.78 2.70 -27.20
CA LYS A 383 -20.14 2.61 -27.76
C LYS A 383 -20.93 1.36 -27.31
N LYS A 384 -20.29 0.37 -26.70
CA LYS A 384 -20.97 -0.81 -26.17
C LYS A 384 -21.50 -0.59 -24.74
N PHE A 385 -21.02 0.46 -24.06
CA PHE A 385 -21.31 0.76 -22.66
C PHE A 385 -22.03 2.09 -22.44
N VAL A 386 -22.07 2.94 -23.47
CA VAL A 386 -22.86 4.17 -23.56
C VAL A 386 -23.91 3.93 -24.64
#